data_AF-A0A2V6Z010-F1
#
_entry.id   AF-A0A2V6Z010-F1
#
_cell.length_a   1.000
_cell.length_b   1.000
_cell.length_c   1.000
_cell.angle_alpha   90.00
_cell.angle_beta   90.00
_cell.angle_gamma   90.00
#
_symmetry.space_group_name_H-M   'P 1'
#
loop_
_entity.id
_entity.type
_entity.pdbx_description
1 polymer ?
#
loop_
_entity_poly.entity_id
_entity_poly.type
_entity_poly.pdbx_seq_one_letter_code
_entity_poly.pdbx_strand_id
1 'polypeptide(L)'
;MTRVLIVTASYGSGHNVAARCLAAAFEREKAQVTVVDHFREMVHPLFDRSSRALYHALLRRAPFLWGLGYALGDWMASDSVLTLGLTRLGTPRLGALLERLAPDLVVTVHATPAVAIASLAKLGARVPPHTTVVTDFVAH
;
A
#
# COMPACT_ATOMS: atom_id res chain seq x y z
N MET A 1 -20.06 -3.10 16.27
CA MET A 1 -19.56 -1.93 15.53
C MET A 1 -18.66 -2.45 14.42
N THR A 2 -18.82 -1.96 13.19
CA THR A 2 -18.04 -2.42 12.05
C THR A 2 -16.57 -2.01 12.21
N ARG A 3 -15.64 -2.93 12.05
CA ARG A 3 -14.19 -2.70 12.11
C ARG A 3 -13.62 -2.56 10.71
N VAL A 4 -13.06 -1.41 10.41
CA VAL A 4 -12.48 -1.10 9.09
C VAL A 4 -10.97 -0.97 9.22
N LEU A 5 -10.23 -1.78 8.45
CA LEU A 5 -8.79 -1.65 8.30
C LEU A 5 -8.48 -0.86 7.03
N ILE A 6 -7.81 0.28 7.16
CA ILE A 6 -7.30 1.06 6.03
C ILE A 6 -5.80 0.82 5.90
N VAL A 7 -5.34 0.36 4.74
CA VAL A 7 -3.93 0.10 4.47
C VAL A 7 -3.38 1.15 3.49
N THR A 8 -2.49 2.00 4.00
CA THR A 8 -1.84 3.09 3.26
C THR A 8 -0.37 2.76 2.95
N ALA A 9 0.30 3.62 2.18
CA ALA A 9 1.71 3.54 1.87
C ALA A 9 2.35 4.93 1.97
N SER A 10 3.33 5.12 2.84
CA SER A 10 3.95 6.43 3.07
C SER A 10 5.02 6.86 2.04
N TYR A 11 4.94 6.43 0.79
CA TYR A 11 5.82 6.89 -0.29
C TYR A 11 5.34 8.18 -0.99
N GLY A 12 4.53 8.98 -0.30
CA GLY A 12 4.01 10.25 -0.76
C GLY A 12 2.99 10.80 0.25
N SER A 13 2.68 12.10 0.20
CA SER A 13 1.68 12.69 1.11
C SER A 13 0.24 12.31 0.73
N GLY A 14 -0.01 12.00 -0.54
CA GLY A 14 -1.34 11.76 -1.12
C GLY A 14 -2.10 10.58 -0.51
N HIS A 15 -1.52 9.37 -0.50
CA HIS A 15 -2.18 8.17 0.05
C HIS A 15 -2.54 8.34 1.53
N ASN A 16 -1.68 9.00 2.30
CA ASN A 16 -1.93 9.29 3.71
C ASN A 16 -3.07 10.31 3.91
N VAL A 17 -3.21 11.30 3.02
CA VAL A 17 -4.37 12.20 3.04
C VAL A 17 -5.64 11.41 2.72
N ALA A 18 -5.64 10.57 1.68
CA ALA A 18 -6.79 9.75 1.32
C ALA A 18 -7.21 8.82 2.47
N ALA A 19 -6.26 8.13 3.10
CA ALA A 19 -6.52 7.28 4.25
C ALA A 19 -7.16 8.05 5.42
N ARG A 20 -6.69 9.27 5.71
CA ARG A 20 -7.28 10.12 6.77
C ARG A 20 -8.70 10.57 6.42
N CYS A 21 -8.96 10.96 5.18
CA CYS A 21 -10.30 11.35 4.74
C CYS A 21 -11.28 10.18 4.86
N LEU A 22 -10.87 8.98 4.45
CA LEU A 22 -11.67 7.76 4.58
C LEU A 22 -11.90 7.41 6.05
N ALA A 23 -10.88 7.51 6.91
CA ALA A 23 -11.01 7.25 8.34
C ALA A 23 -12.06 8.16 8.97
N ALA A 24 -11.98 9.48 8.72
CA ALA A 24 -12.96 10.44 9.23
C ALA A 24 -14.38 10.15 8.73
N ALA A 25 -14.53 9.70 7.48
CA ALA A 25 -15.84 9.32 6.93
C ALA A 25 -16.42 8.08 7.63
N PHE A 26 -15.61 7.04 7.84
CA PHE A 26 -16.05 5.82 8.54
C PHE A 26 -16.33 6.05 10.03
N GLU A 27 -15.55 6.88 10.70
CA GLU A 27 -15.78 7.25 12.10
C GLU A 27 -17.10 7.99 12.29
N ARG A 28 -17.49 8.85 11.32
CA ARG A 28 -18.81 9.51 11.32
C ARG A 28 -19.97 8.52 11.22
N GLU A 29 -19.76 7.40 10.52
CA GLU A 29 -20.69 6.26 10.46
C GLU A 29 -20.57 5.31 11.66
N LYS A 30 -19.85 5.71 12.72
CA LYS A 30 -19.63 4.94 13.96
C LYS A 30 -18.90 3.61 13.74
N ALA A 31 -18.09 3.50 12.68
CA ALA A 31 -17.18 2.38 12.49
C ALA A 31 -15.89 2.58 13.33
N GLN A 32 -15.29 1.47 13.76
CA GLN A 32 -13.98 1.48 14.39
C GLN A 32 -12.91 1.36 13.32
N VAL A 33 -12.13 2.42 13.11
CA VAL A 33 -11.13 2.48 12.05
C VAL A 33 -9.74 2.21 12.60
N THR A 34 -8.97 1.39 11.90
CA THR A 34 -7.52 1.23 12.11
C THR A 34 -6.81 1.58 10.82
N VAL A 35 -5.89 2.54 10.85
CA VAL A 35 -5.06 2.92 9.70
C VAL A 35 -3.66 2.34 9.91
N VAL A 36 -3.19 1.56 8.93
CA VAL A 36 -1.87 0.93 8.95
C VAL A 36 -1.07 1.34 7.73
N ASP A 37 0.19 1.69 7.95
CA ASP A 37 1.12 1.94 6.86
C ASP A 37 1.86 0.66 6.48
N HIS A 38 1.55 0.15 5.28
CA HIS A 38 2.09 -1.09 4.73
C HIS A 38 3.62 -1.12 4.79
N PHE A 39 4.28 -0.02 4.44
CA PHE A 39 5.73 -0.02 4.38
C PHE A 39 6.38 0.23 5.74
N ARG A 40 5.82 1.15 6.53
CA ARG A 40 6.38 1.46 7.85
C ARG A 40 6.17 0.34 8.88
N GLU A 41 5.05 -0.36 8.79
CA GLU A 41 4.68 -1.40 9.75
C GLU A 41 5.00 -2.82 9.27
N MET A 42 5.15 -3.03 7.95
CA MET A 42 5.43 -4.37 7.39
C MET A 42 6.80 -4.49 6.71
N VAL A 43 7.55 -3.41 6.56
CA VAL A 43 8.92 -3.43 6.03
C VAL A 43 9.91 -2.93 7.08
N HIS A 44 11.14 -3.46 7.07
CA HIS A 44 12.13 -3.20 8.12
C HIS A 44 12.41 -1.69 8.25
N PRO A 45 12.50 -1.11 9.48
CA PRO A 45 12.65 0.34 9.67
C PRO A 45 13.87 0.96 8.97
N LEU A 46 14.96 0.19 8.85
CA LEU A 46 16.16 0.60 8.13
C LEU A 46 15.95 0.67 6.61
N PHE A 47 15.09 -0.20 6.07
CA PHE A 47 14.75 -0.19 4.65
C PHE A 47 13.83 0.99 4.31
N ASP A 48 12.83 1.28 5.14
CA ASP A 48 11.98 2.48 4.97
C ASP A 48 12.80 3.78 5.02
N ARG A 49 13.74 3.90 5.96
CA ARG A 49 14.62 5.09 6.02
C ARG A 49 15.54 5.21 4.82
N SER A 50 16.18 4.12 4.40
CA SER A 50 17.14 4.15 3.30
C SER A 50 16.46 4.36 1.94
N SER A 51 15.32 3.71 1.70
CA SER A 51 14.54 3.86 0.48
C SER A 51 13.98 5.28 0.34
N ARG A 52 13.47 5.89 1.41
CA ARG A 52 13.02 7.29 1.40
C ARG A 52 14.16 8.26 1.15
N ALA A 53 15.30 8.06 1.82
CA ALA A 53 16.48 8.89 1.61
C ALA A 53 16.97 8.80 0.15
N LEU A 54 16.99 7.59 -0.41
CA LEU A 54 17.36 7.34 -1.80
C LEU A 54 16.36 7.97 -2.77
N TYR A 55 15.05 7.78 -2.53
CA TYR A 55 13.97 8.38 -3.31
C TYR A 55 14.06 9.91 -3.35
N HIS A 56 14.20 10.55 -2.18
CA HIS A 56 14.35 12.01 -2.09
C HIS A 56 15.66 12.51 -2.72
N ALA A 57 16.76 11.76 -2.58
CA ALA A 57 18.03 12.10 -3.20
C ALA A 57 17.95 12.01 -4.74
N LEU A 58 17.31 10.97 -5.28
CA LEU A 58 17.08 10.79 -6.71
C LEU A 58 16.23 11.93 -7.28
N LEU A 59 15.10 12.26 -6.63
CA LEU A 59 14.25 13.37 -7.06
C LEU A 59 14.97 14.72 -7.05
N ARG A 60 15.80 14.99 -6.03
CA ARG A 60 16.50 16.29 -5.92
C ARG A 60 17.76 16.40 -6.78
N ARG A 61 18.52 15.32 -6.95
CA ARG A 61 19.87 15.37 -7.51
C ARG A 61 20.00 14.73 -8.88
N ALA A 62 19.07 13.84 -9.25
CA ALA A 62 19.12 13.12 -10.52
C ALA A 62 17.72 12.88 -11.10
N PRO A 63 16.94 13.94 -11.39
CA PRO A 63 15.59 13.80 -11.96
C PRO A 63 15.59 13.07 -13.31
N PHE A 64 16.70 13.13 -14.07
CA PHE A 64 16.87 12.36 -15.30
C PHE A 64 16.92 10.84 -15.05
N LEU A 65 17.59 10.38 -13.98
CA LEU A 65 17.60 8.96 -13.58
C LEU A 65 16.24 8.51 -13.06
N TRP A 66 15.52 9.41 -12.39
CA TRP A 66 14.13 9.17 -11.99
C TRP A 66 13.22 9.01 -13.20
N GLY A 67 13.35 9.89 -14.21
CA GLY A 67 12.66 9.79 -15.48
C GLY A 67 13.02 8.51 -16.26
N LEU A 68 14.29 8.08 -16.22
CA LEU A 68 14.71 6.81 -16.80
C LEU A 68 14.08 5.61 -16.08
N GLY A 69 13.97 5.68 -14.75
CA GLY A 69 13.29 4.67 -13.94
C GLY A 69 11.80 4.56 -14.27
N TYR A 70 11.13 5.69 -14.47
CA TYR A 70 9.75 5.73 -14.97
C TYR A 70 9.63 5.17 -16.38
N ALA A 71 10.50 5.57 -17.30
CA ALA A 71 10.50 5.07 -18.67
C ALA A 71 10.77 3.55 -18.72
N LEU A 72 11.65 3.04 -17.86
CA LEU A 72 11.88 1.60 -17.69
C LEU A 72 10.68 0.90 -17.03
N GLY A 73 10.01 1.57 -16.08
CA GLY A 73 8.77 1.09 -15.45
C GLY A 73 7.62 0.98 -16.44
N ASP A 74 7.43 1.99 -17.30
CA ASP A 74 6.44 2.00 -18.39
C ASP A 74 6.76 0.94 -19.47
N TRP A 75 8.05 0.67 -19.71
CA TRP A 75 8.49 -0.32 -20.69
C TRP A 75 8.42 -1.76 -20.16
N MET A 76 8.51 -1.94 -18.84
CA MET A 76 8.22 -3.21 -18.18
C MET A 76 6.71 -3.36 -18.04
N ALA A 77 6.11 -4.29 -18.79
CA ALA A 77 4.71 -4.64 -18.60
C ALA A 77 4.37 -4.82 -17.10
N SER A 78 3.19 -4.34 -16.66
CA SER A 78 2.72 -4.40 -15.27
C SER A 78 2.75 -5.81 -14.66
N ASP A 79 2.91 -6.84 -15.49
CA ASP A 79 3.06 -8.26 -15.16
C ASP A 79 4.51 -8.74 -14.96
N SER A 80 5.51 -7.83 -14.94
CA SER A 80 6.89 -8.18 -14.64
C SER A 80 7.00 -8.83 -13.26
N VAL A 81 7.60 -10.02 -13.22
CA VAL A 81 7.79 -10.84 -12.00
C VAL A 81 8.56 -10.08 -10.92
N LEU A 82 9.42 -9.15 -11.31
CA LEU A 82 10.16 -8.26 -10.40
C LEU A 82 9.23 -7.21 -9.76
N THR A 83 8.35 -6.60 -10.55
CA THR A 83 7.33 -5.66 -10.08
C THR A 83 6.40 -6.41 -9.13
N LEU A 84 5.79 -7.52 -9.56
CA LEU A 84 4.95 -8.40 -8.72
C LEU A 84 5.65 -8.90 -7.45
N GLY A 85 6.95 -9.21 -7.50
CA GLY A 85 7.75 -9.64 -6.36
C GLY A 85 7.93 -8.54 -5.31
N LEU A 86 8.25 -7.32 -5.73
CA LEU A 86 8.28 -6.16 -4.83
C LEU A 86 6.88 -5.84 -4.29
N THR A 87 5.85 -5.99 -5.11
CA THR A 87 4.46 -5.70 -4.68
C THR A 87 3.92 -6.72 -3.67
N ARG A 88 4.52 -7.91 -3.60
CA ARG A 88 4.24 -8.94 -2.58
C ARG A 88 4.98 -8.71 -1.26
N LEU A 89 5.87 -7.71 -1.17
CA LEU A 89 6.54 -7.38 0.10
C LEU A 89 5.50 -7.09 1.18
N GLY A 90 5.67 -7.69 2.36
CA GLY A 90 4.75 -7.53 3.49
C GLY A 90 3.53 -8.45 3.48
N THR A 91 3.29 -9.26 2.43
CA THR A 91 2.13 -10.18 2.34
C THR A 91 1.97 -11.09 3.58
N PRO A 92 3.01 -11.77 4.11
CA PRO A 92 2.86 -12.61 5.30
C PRO A 92 2.50 -11.80 6.56
N ARG A 93 3.06 -10.59 6.69
CA ARG A 93 2.77 -9.69 7.83
C ARG A 93 1.36 -9.11 7.73
N LEU A 94 0.88 -8.83 6.52
CA LEU A 94 -0.50 -8.44 6.27
C LEU A 94 -1.46 -9.58 6.65
N GLY A 95 -1.15 -10.84 6.30
CA GLY A 95 -1.92 -11.99 6.74
C GLY A 95 -2.03 -12.08 8.27
N ALA A 96 -0.90 -12.02 8.96
CA ALA A 96 -0.87 -12.02 10.43
C ALA A 96 -1.59 -10.81 11.05
N LEU A 97 -1.58 -9.65 10.38
CA LEU A 97 -2.33 -8.47 10.81
C LEU A 97 -3.84 -8.69 10.68
N LEU A 98 -4.29 -9.26 9.56
CA LEU A 98 -5.70 -9.57 9.32
C LEU A 98 -6.22 -10.58 10.34
N GLU A 99 -5.43 -11.60 10.69
CA GLU A 99 -5.79 -12.55 11.74
C GLU A 99 -5.88 -11.89 13.12
N ARG A 100 -4.92 -11.00 13.45
CA ARG A 100 -4.89 -10.32 14.75
C ARG A 100 -6.00 -9.30 14.93
N LEU A 101 -6.23 -8.47 13.92
CA LEU A 101 -7.23 -7.39 13.98
C LEU A 101 -8.63 -7.89 13.63
N ALA A 102 -8.73 -8.99 12.87
CA ALA A 102 -9.95 -9.58 12.35
C ALA A 102 -10.94 -8.55 11.75
N PRO A 103 -10.52 -7.61 10.87
CA PRO A 103 -11.41 -6.55 10.42
C PRO A 103 -12.60 -7.08 9.61
N ASP A 104 -13.72 -6.36 9.65
CA ASP A 104 -14.92 -6.70 8.89
C ASP A 104 -14.82 -6.23 7.42
N LEU A 105 -13.99 -5.21 7.16
CA LEU A 105 -13.72 -4.63 5.85
C LEU A 105 -12.26 -4.16 5.76
N VAL A 106 -11.63 -4.33 4.59
CA VAL A 106 -10.31 -3.77 4.31
C VAL A 106 -10.37 -2.78 3.14
N VAL A 107 -9.77 -1.61 3.32
CA VAL A 107 -9.67 -0.57 2.28
C VAL A 107 -8.20 -0.29 2.01
N THR A 108 -7.76 -0.46 0.77
CA THR A 108 -6.39 -0.11 0.37
C THR A 108 -6.40 1.20 -0.42
N VAL A 109 -5.39 2.04 -0.21
CA VAL A 109 -5.27 3.35 -0.90
C VAL A 109 -4.01 3.45 -1.78
N HIS A 110 -3.39 2.29 -2.05
CA HIS A 110 -2.16 2.18 -2.83
C HIS A 110 -2.10 0.79 -3.51
N ALA A 111 -1.44 0.71 -4.67
CA ALA A 111 -1.36 -0.51 -5.46
C ALA A 111 -0.65 -1.67 -4.71
N THR A 112 0.38 -1.36 -3.92
CA THR A 112 1.12 -2.39 -3.17
C THR A 112 0.26 -3.21 -2.20
N PRO A 113 -0.43 -2.60 -1.22
CA PRO A 113 -1.31 -3.36 -0.34
C PRO A 113 -2.48 -4.02 -1.09
N ALA A 114 -2.98 -3.43 -2.19
CA ALA A 114 -4.01 -4.05 -3.01
C ALA A 114 -3.55 -5.39 -3.60
N VAL A 115 -2.36 -5.44 -4.19
CA VAL A 115 -1.76 -6.68 -4.73
C VAL A 115 -1.40 -7.66 -3.62
N ALA A 116 -0.99 -7.19 -2.44
CA ALA A 116 -0.73 -8.05 -1.29
C ALA A 116 -2.01 -8.77 -0.82
N ILE A 117 -3.15 -8.06 -0.70
CA ILE A 117 -4.45 -8.67 -0.38
C ILE A 117 -4.87 -9.66 -1.47
N ALA A 118 -4.78 -9.26 -2.74
CA ALA A 118 -5.13 -10.15 -3.85
C ALA A 118 -4.26 -11.42 -3.87
N SER A 119 -2.98 -11.31 -3.49
CA SER A 119 -2.07 -12.45 -3.36
C SER A 119 -2.47 -13.36 -2.21
N LEU A 120 -2.84 -12.82 -1.04
CA LEU A 120 -3.38 -13.62 0.08
C LEU A 120 -4.63 -14.39 -0.34
N ALA A 121 -5.57 -13.72 -1.02
CA ALA A 121 -6.78 -14.34 -1.53
C ALA A 121 -6.47 -15.49 -2.50
N LYS A 122 -5.55 -15.28 -3.46
CA LYS A 122 -5.10 -16.31 -4.41
C LYS A 122 -4.42 -17.50 -3.73
N LEU A 123 -3.76 -17.29 -2.60
CA LEU A 123 -3.11 -18.34 -1.80
C LEU A 123 -4.09 -19.10 -0.89
N GLY A 124 -5.39 -18.79 -0.94
CA GLY A 124 -6.42 -19.45 -0.14
C GLY A 124 -6.56 -18.92 1.29
N ALA A 125 -5.91 -17.81 1.62
CA ALA A 125 -6.11 -17.16 2.92
C ALA A 125 -7.53 -16.58 3.01
N ARG A 126 -8.13 -16.63 4.21
CA ARG A 126 -9.40 -15.96 4.48
C ARG A 126 -9.15 -14.45 4.56
N VAL A 127 -9.45 -13.76 3.47
CA VAL A 127 -9.44 -12.29 3.43
C VAL A 127 -10.87 -11.76 3.64
N PRO A 128 -11.06 -10.71 4.46
CA PRO A 128 -12.34 -10.02 4.55
C PRO A 128 -12.72 -9.39 3.19
N PRO A 129 -13.98 -8.95 3.03
CA PRO A 129 -14.34 -8.07 1.94
C PRO A 129 -13.34 -6.91 1.85
N HIS A 130 -12.86 -6.63 0.64
CA HIS A 130 -11.83 -5.62 0.43
C HIS A 130 -12.11 -4.77 -0.81
N THR A 131 -11.67 -3.51 -0.76
CA THR A 131 -11.75 -2.57 -1.88
C THR A 131 -10.48 -1.74 -1.98
N THR A 132 -10.26 -1.16 -3.15
CA THR A 132 -9.11 -0.31 -3.45
C THR A 132 -9.60 1.05 -3.89
N VAL A 133 -9.14 2.10 -3.19
CA VAL A 133 -9.36 3.49 -3.56
C VAL A 133 -8.13 3.96 -4.32
N VAL A 134 -8.31 4.21 -5.61
CA VAL A 134 -7.26 4.75 -6.48
C VAL A 134 -7.18 6.25 -6.23
N THR A 135 -6.02 6.71 -5.79
CA THR A 135 -5.78 8.13 -5.45
C THR A 135 -5.14 8.92 -6.59
N ASP A 136 -4.63 8.21 -7.59
CA ASP A 136 -3.84 8.80 -8.67
C ASP A 136 -4.74 9.05 -9.89
N PHE A 137 -4.45 10.13 -10.62
CA PHE A 137 -5.27 10.56 -11.77
C PHE A 137 -5.05 9.69 -13.01
N VAL A 138 -3.95 8.91 -13.04
CA VAL A 138 -3.60 7.99 -14.13
C VAL A 138 -3.21 6.65 -13.50
N ALA A 139 -3.72 5.55 -14.05
CA ALA A 139 -3.30 4.21 -13.67
C ALA A 139 -1.87 3.97 -14.21
N HIS A 140 -0.95 3.63 -13.31
CA HIS A 140 0.42 3.20 -13.62
C HIS A 140 0.56 1.71 -13.29
#